data_AF-A0A2N3FAK4-F1
#
_entry.id   AF-A0A2N3FAK4-F1
#
_cell.length_a   1.000
_cell.length_b   1.000
_cell.length_c   1.000
_cell.angle_alpha   90.00
_cell.angle_beta   90.00
_cell.angle_gamma   90.00
#
_symmetry.space_group_name_H-M   'P 1'
#
loop_
_entity.id
_entity.type
_entity.pdbx_description
1 polymer ?
#
loop_
_entity_poly.entity_id
_entity_poly.type
_entity_poly.pdbx_seq_one_letter_code
_entity_poly.pdbx_strand_id
1 'polypeptide(L)'
;MAVTGFYGTRFLALGISALIAVAAFGWPRLLRVYRRKVSTVIIAASGALSVVAVGLGRGEPYLRYAVAAAAGAVLLSLSAELFFPSPPGRAVTSVTGMMSGAFVAVSAGAWVAANRTPGAADLVVAGAAAIAVAGVAAAFTRRPTVNGIIALVLGTATGAGLGHLFDSISWAGGALVGIVGAASVVTVTELATREPAPRHALAAIASGITPVLAAGVLVYLSGRLLVG
;
A
#
# COMPACT_ATOMS: atom_id res chain seq x y z
N MET A 1 0.71 -11.71 0.70
CA MET A 1 1.04 -11.31 -0.68
C MET A 1 1.89 -12.34 -1.41
N ALA A 2 3.06 -12.74 -0.87
CA ALA A 2 3.93 -13.73 -1.55
C ALA A 2 3.21 -15.06 -1.86
N VAL A 3 2.53 -15.65 -0.86
CA VAL A 3 1.76 -16.90 -1.05
C VAL A 3 0.62 -16.72 -2.05
N THR A 4 -0.14 -15.64 -1.95
CA THR A 4 -1.29 -15.37 -2.84
C THR A 4 -0.89 -15.03 -4.27
N GLY A 5 0.31 -14.48 -4.48
CA GLY A 5 0.87 -14.22 -5.81
C GLY A 5 1.27 -15.51 -6.52
N PHE A 6 1.83 -16.47 -5.78
CA PHE A 6 2.21 -17.79 -6.29
C PHE A 6 1.02 -18.61 -6.77
N TYR A 7 -0.14 -18.52 -6.10
CA TYR A 7 -1.37 -19.24 -6.49
C TYR A 7 -2.18 -18.58 -7.62
N GLY A 8 -1.73 -17.43 -8.15
CA GLY A 8 -2.34 -16.76 -9.31
C GLY A 8 -3.22 -15.54 -9.01
N THR A 9 -3.54 -14.78 -10.05
CA THR A 9 -4.12 -13.42 -9.98
C THR A 9 -5.43 -13.31 -9.19
N ARG A 10 -6.25 -14.37 -9.17
CA ARG A 10 -7.54 -14.40 -8.45
C ARG A 10 -7.35 -14.43 -6.93
N PHE A 11 -6.39 -15.20 -6.42
CA PHE A 11 -6.09 -15.27 -4.99
C PHE A 11 -5.37 -14.01 -4.49
N LEU A 12 -4.53 -13.41 -5.32
CA LEU A 12 -3.91 -12.12 -5.03
C LEU A 12 -4.95 -10.99 -4.92
N ALA A 13 -5.92 -10.94 -5.82
CA ALA A 13 -7.02 -9.98 -5.75
C ALA A 13 -7.87 -10.14 -4.47
N LEU A 14 -8.14 -11.39 -4.05
CA LEU A 14 -8.83 -11.69 -2.78
C LEU A 14 -8.00 -11.29 -1.55
N GLY A 15 -6.69 -11.54 -1.56
CA GLY A 15 -5.80 -11.12 -0.48
C GLY A 15 -5.74 -9.61 -0.34
N ILE A 16 -5.66 -8.90 -1.48
CA ILE A 16 -5.66 -7.42 -1.52
C ILE A 16 -6.98 -6.85 -1.04
N SER A 17 -8.12 -7.38 -1.50
CA SER A 17 -9.43 -6.90 -1.06
C SER A 17 -9.64 -7.12 0.44
N ALA A 18 -9.15 -8.23 0.99
CA ALA A 18 -9.15 -8.47 2.44
C ALA A 18 -8.30 -7.43 3.19
N LEU A 19 -7.09 -7.11 2.70
CA LEU A 19 -6.25 -6.08 3.32
C LEU A 19 -6.85 -4.67 3.20
N ILE A 20 -7.48 -4.35 2.07
CA ILE A 20 -8.22 -3.10 1.87
C ILE A 20 -9.36 -3.01 2.89
N ALA A 21 -10.11 -4.10 3.11
CA ALA A 21 -11.17 -4.12 4.11
C ALA A 21 -10.62 -3.87 5.51
N VAL A 22 -9.54 -4.55 5.90
CA VAL A 22 -8.88 -4.34 7.21
C VAL A 22 -8.38 -2.90 7.34
N ALA A 23 -7.75 -2.34 6.31
CA ALA A 23 -7.31 -0.96 6.28
C ALA A 23 -8.50 0.02 6.39
N ALA A 24 -9.59 -0.21 5.67
CA ALA A 24 -10.79 0.62 5.72
C ALA A 24 -11.41 0.68 7.12
N PHE A 25 -11.42 -0.42 7.87
CA PHE A 25 -11.92 -0.44 9.26
C PHE A 25 -10.93 0.14 10.28
N GLY A 26 -9.62 -0.04 10.08
CA GLY A 26 -8.60 0.40 11.02
C GLY A 26 -8.15 1.86 10.82
N TRP A 27 -8.16 2.37 9.59
CA TRP A 27 -7.69 3.72 9.25
C TRP A 27 -8.45 4.86 9.95
N PRO A 28 -9.80 4.86 10.01
CA PRO A 28 -10.53 5.92 10.70
C PRO A 28 -10.31 5.89 12.22
N ARG A 29 -9.93 4.73 12.77
CA ARG A 29 -9.56 4.58 14.19
C ARG A 29 -8.14 5.09 14.45
N LEU A 30 -7.24 4.91 13.49
CA LEU A 30 -5.86 5.43 13.53
C LEU A 30 -5.85 6.96 13.57
N LEU A 31 -6.51 7.61 12.60
CA LEU A 31 -6.55 9.07 12.46
C LEU A 31 -7.59 9.76 13.34
N ARG A 32 -8.29 9.01 14.20
CA ARG A 32 -9.34 9.52 15.11
C ARG A 32 -10.38 10.40 14.39
N VAL A 33 -10.72 10.06 13.14
CA VAL A 33 -11.66 10.82 12.31
C VAL A 33 -13.01 10.87 13.00
N TYR A 34 -13.64 12.05 12.96
CA TYR A 34 -14.89 12.32 13.67
C TYR A 34 -16.02 11.34 13.28
N ARG A 35 -16.16 11.03 11.98
CA ARG A 35 -17.15 10.07 11.45
C ARG A 35 -16.49 8.82 10.88
N ARG A 36 -16.17 7.87 11.76
CA ARG A 36 -15.52 6.60 11.42
C ARG A 36 -16.25 5.79 10.34
N LYS A 37 -17.59 5.75 10.38
CA LYS A 37 -18.40 4.97 9.43
C LYS A 37 -18.30 5.51 8.01
N VAL A 38 -18.40 6.84 7.83
CA VAL A 38 -18.33 7.49 6.52
C VAL A 38 -16.94 7.30 5.91
N SER A 39 -15.90 7.53 6.70
CA SER A 39 -14.51 7.30 6.27
C SER A 39 -14.25 5.83 5.90
N THR A 40 -14.77 4.86 6.66
CA THR A 40 -14.66 3.42 6.31
C THR A 40 -15.29 3.13 4.95
N VAL A 41 -16.49 3.66 4.70
CA VAL A 41 -17.22 3.43 3.44
C VAL A 41 -16.46 4.01 2.26
N ILE A 42 -15.93 5.24 2.38
CA ILE A 42 -15.17 5.88 1.30
C ILE A 42 -13.90 5.08 0.99
N ILE A 43 -13.12 4.70 2.01
CA ILE A 43 -11.87 3.94 1.81
C ILE A 43 -12.16 2.57 1.18
N ALA A 44 -13.18 1.87 1.67
CA ALA A 44 -13.59 0.58 1.12
C ALA A 44 -14.10 0.72 -0.32
N ALA A 45 -14.93 1.71 -0.61
CA ALA A 45 -15.47 1.94 -1.95
C ALA A 45 -14.38 2.33 -2.95
N SER A 46 -13.46 3.23 -2.59
CA SER A 46 -12.34 3.63 -3.43
C SER A 46 -11.37 2.48 -3.70
N GLY A 47 -11.04 1.68 -2.68
CA GLY A 47 -10.20 0.50 -2.84
C GLY A 47 -10.87 -0.59 -3.70
N ALA A 48 -12.15 -0.89 -3.45
CA ALA A 48 -12.91 -1.84 -4.25
C ALA A 48 -13.01 -1.37 -5.72
N LEU A 49 -13.28 -0.08 -5.94
CA LEU A 49 -13.33 0.51 -7.27
C LEU A 49 -11.98 0.36 -7.99
N SER A 50 -10.85 0.60 -7.30
CA SER A 50 -9.51 0.38 -7.86
C SER A 50 -9.30 -1.07 -8.30
N VAL A 51 -9.62 -2.03 -7.42
CA VAL A 51 -9.46 -3.47 -7.72
C VAL A 51 -10.37 -3.90 -8.87
N VAL A 52 -11.63 -3.44 -8.89
CA VAL A 52 -12.59 -3.75 -9.96
C VAL A 52 -12.15 -3.12 -11.29
N ALA A 53 -11.69 -1.86 -11.26
CA ALA A 53 -11.28 -1.16 -12.48
C ALA A 53 -9.99 -1.76 -13.08
N VAL A 54 -9.03 -2.14 -12.24
CA VAL A 54 -7.84 -2.91 -12.67
C VAL A 54 -8.22 -4.32 -13.13
N GLY A 55 -9.17 -4.96 -12.43
CA GLY A 55 -9.64 -6.30 -12.72
C GLY A 55 -10.38 -6.44 -14.05
N LEU A 56 -11.25 -5.48 -14.37
CA LEU A 56 -12.07 -5.44 -15.59
C LEU A 56 -11.41 -4.73 -16.76
N GLY A 57 -10.39 -3.90 -16.52
CA GLY A 57 -9.58 -3.33 -17.59
C GLY A 57 -9.01 -4.45 -18.46
N ARG A 58 -9.16 -4.33 -19.79
CA ARG A 58 -8.62 -5.27 -20.78
C ARG A 58 -7.61 -4.61 -21.73
N GLY A 59 -7.30 -3.33 -21.53
CA GLY A 59 -6.41 -2.57 -22.41
C GLY A 59 -5.41 -1.73 -21.61
N GLU A 60 -4.14 -1.82 -21.98
CA GLU A 60 -3.10 -0.92 -21.50
C GLU A 60 -3.43 0.54 -21.83
N PRO A 61 -3.10 1.52 -20.97
CA PRO A 61 -2.44 1.41 -19.66
C PRO A 61 -3.42 1.27 -18.48
N TYR A 62 -3.26 0.23 -17.68
CA TYR A 62 -4.12 -0.08 -16.50
C TYR A 62 -4.12 1.02 -15.43
N LEU A 63 -3.04 1.82 -15.36
CA LEU A 63 -2.92 2.90 -14.38
C LEU A 63 -3.92 4.04 -14.59
N ARG A 64 -4.45 4.23 -15.81
CA ARG A 64 -5.43 5.29 -16.10
C ARG A 64 -6.67 5.16 -15.22
N TYR A 65 -7.06 3.93 -14.93
CA TYR A 65 -8.21 3.63 -14.09
C TYR A 65 -7.91 3.79 -12.61
N ALA A 66 -6.67 3.54 -12.18
CA ALA A 66 -6.23 3.83 -10.80
C ALA A 66 -6.19 5.35 -10.54
N VAL A 67 -5.73 6.14 -11.51
CA VAL A 67 -5.75 7.62 -11.44
C VAL A 67 -7.21 8.13 -11.38
N ALA A 68 -8.10 7.57 -12.19
CA ALA A 68 -9.53 7.92 -12.13
C ALA A 68 -10.15 7.52 -10.77
N ALA A 69 -9.81 6.36 -10.21
CA ALA A 69 -10.27 5.93 -8.89
C ALA A 69 -9.73 6.86 -7.78
N ALA A 70 -8.49 7.32 -7.89
CA ALA A 70 -7.91 8.32 -6.99
C ALA A 70 -8.64 9.67 -7.09
N ALA A 71 -8.92 10.16 -8.30
CA ALA A 71 -9.70 11.38 -8.50
C ALA A 71 -11.11 11.25 -7.92
N GLY A 72 -11.77 10.11 -8.13
CA GLY A 72 -13.06 9.79 -7.52
C GLY A 72 -13.00 9.76 -5.99
N ALA A 73 -11.92 9.24 -5.40
CA ALA A 73 -11.71 9.26 -3.96
C ALA A 73 -11.59 10.68 -3.38
N VAL A 74 -10.92 11.59 -4.10
CA VAL A 74 -10.84 13.01 -3.72
C VAL A 74 -12.23 13.65 -3.75
N LEU A 75 -12.96 13.48 -4.85
CA LEU A 75 -14.31 14.05 -4.99
C LEU A 75 -15.25 13.49 -3.92
N LEU A 76 -15.24 12.18 -3.67
CA LEU A 76 -16.04 11.55 -2.62
C LEU A 76 -15.69 12.06 -1.23
N SER A 77 -14.40 12.26 -0.94
CA SER A 77 -13.96 12.79 0.35
C SER A 77 -14.44 14.23 0.57
N LEU A 78 -14.40 15.06 -0.48
CA LEU A 78 -14.93 16.42 -0.44
C LEU A 78 -16.45 16.44 -0.32
N SER A 79 -17.15 15.63 -1.13
CA SER A 79 -18.61 15.49 -1.05
C SER A 79 -19.06 15.02 0.32
N ALA A 80 -18.36 14.07 0.93
CA ALA A 80 -18.69 13.59 2.27
C ALA A 80 -18.59 14.69 3.33
N GLU A 81 -17.63 15.61 3.21
CA GLU A 81 -17.52 16.76 4.11
C GLU A 81 -18.63 17.80 3.86
N LEU A 82 -19.10 17.95 2.61
CA LEU A 82 -20.25 18.81 2.27
C LEU A 82 -21.56 18.28 2.87
N PHE A 83 -21.81 16.97 2.76
CA PHE A 83 -23.04 16.35 3.28
C PHE A 83 -23.00 16.07 4.78
N PHE A 84 -21.80 15.83 5.33
CA PHE A 84 -21.60 15.52 6.75
C PHE A 84 -20.51 16.42 7.36
N PRO A 85 -20.80 17.72 7.55
CA PRO A 85 -19.80 18.67 8.02
C PRO A 85 -19.18 18.26 9.35
N SER A 86 -17.85 18.39 9.43
CA SER A 86 -17.11 18.28 10.68
C SER A 86 -17.25 19.55 11.52
N PRO A 87 -16.95 19.48 12.83
CA PRO A 87 -16.90 20.66 13.68
C PRO A 87 -15.95 21.75 13.10
N PRO A 88 -16.22 23.04 13.37
CA PRO A 88 -15.37 24.14 12.92
C PRO A 88 -13.89 23.89 13.24
N GLY A 89 -13.02 24.14 12.25
CA GLY A 89 -11.58 23.92 12.37
C GLY A 89 -11.09 22.48 12.18
N ARG A 90 -11.99 21.51 11.90
CA ARG A 90 -11.62 20.09 11.66
C ARG A 90 -11.93 19.57 10.26
N ALA A 91 -12.49 20.39 9.38
CA ALA A 91 -12.85 19.97 8.03
C ALA A 91 -11.63 19.51 7.21
N VAL A 92 -10.54 20.28 7.23
CA VAL A 92 -9.31 19.94 6.48
C VAL A 92 -8.70 18.64 7.00
N THR A 93 -8.63 18.44 8.32
CA THR A 93 -8.06 17.22 8.91
C THR A 93 -8.93 15.99 8.66
N SER A 94 -10.26 16.15 8.62
CA SER A 94 -11.21 15.11 8.23
C SER A 94 -11.00 14.69 6.77
N VAL A 95 -10.97 15.66 5.85
CA VAL A 95 -10.82 15.43 4.41
C VAL A 95 -9.46 14.82 4.09
N THR A 96 -8.36 15.36 4.62
CA THR A 96 -7.02 14.81 4.36
C THR A 96 -6.86 13.41 4.95
N GLY A 97 -7.49 13.12 6.10
CA GLY A 97 -7.53 11.79 6.68
C GLY A 97 -8.30 10.77 5.83
N MET A 98 -9.41 11.18 5.22
CA MET A 98 -10.18 10.35 4.29
C MET A 98 -9.43 10.13 2.97
N MET A 99 -8.88 11.20 2.39
CA MET A 99 -8.11 11.15 1.15
C MET A 99 -6.90 10.23 1.29
N SER A 100 -6.07 10.42 2.33
CA SER A 100 -4.87 9.60 2.56
C SER A 100 -5.18 8.10 2.65
N GLY A 101 -6.22 7.72 3.40
CA GLY A 101 -6.65 6.33 3.50
C GLY A 101 -7.17 5.77 2.18
N ALA A 102 -7.90 6.58 1.42
CA ALA A 102 -8.40 6.18 0.11
C ALA A 102 -7.26 6.03 -0.91
N PHE A 103 -6.25 6.91 -0.90
CA PHE A 103 -5.05 6.77 -1.73
C PHE A 103 -4.29 5.49 -1.42
N VAL A 104 -4.08 5.17 -0.15
CA VAL A 104 -3.45 3.91 0.26
C VAL A 104 -4.24 2.70 -0.23
N ALA A 105 -5.58 2.73 -0.11
CA ALA A 105 -6.44 1.66 -0.61
C ALA A 105 -6.43 1.54 -2.14
N VAL A 106 -6.38 2.66 -2.87
CA VAL A 106 -6.29 2.68 -4.34
C VAL A 106 -4.94 2.13 -4.80
N SER A 107 -3.84 2.48 -4.12
CA SER A 107 -2.48 1.98 -4.40
C SER A 107 -2.39 0.45 -4.31
N ALA A 108 -3.21 -0.18 -3.47
CA ALA A 108 -3.26 -1.62 -3.35
C ALA A 108 -3.70 -2.32 -4.66
N GLY A 109 -4.53 -1.66 -5.48
CA GLY A 109 -4.93 -2.16 -6.80
C GLY A 109 -3.77 -2.34 -7.77
N ALA A 110 -2.67 -1.59 -7.59
CA ALA A 110 -1.48 -1.71 -8.43
C ALA A 110 -0.75 -3.04 -8.25
N TRP A 111 -0.90 -3.74 -7.12
CA TRP A 111 -0.40 -5.11 -6.96
C TRP A 111 -1.11 -6.10 -7.91
N VAL A 112 -2.42 -5.91 -8.15
CA VAL A 112 -3.17 -6.74 -9.12
C VAL A 112 -2.70 -6.46 -10.53
N ALA A 113 -2.43 -5.19 -10.85
CA ALA A 113 -1.90 -4.79 -12.15
C ALA A 113 -0.50 -5.35 -12.37
N ALA A 114 0.37 -5.31 -11.34
CA ALA A 114 1.73 -5.83 -11.42
C ALA A 114 1.75 -7.32 -11.75
N ASN A 115 0.90 -8.13 -11.12
CA ASN A 115 0.84 -9.57 -11.39
C ASN A 115 0.27 -9.95 -12.77
N ARG A 116 -0.20 -8.99 -13.58
CA ARG A 116 -0.67 -9.24 -14.95
C ARG A 116 0.41 -9.02 -16.01
N THR A 117 1.55 -8.44 -15.65
CA THR A 117 2.69 -8.27 -16.56
C THR A 117 3.46 -9.61 -16.67
N PRO A 118 3.87 -10.06 -17.87
CA PRO A 118 4.69 -11.27 -18.03
C PRO A 118 5.98 -11.19 -17.18
N GLY A 119 6.32 -12.25 -16.44
CA GLY A 119 7.50 -12.28 -15.54
C GLY A 119 7.32 -11.56 -14.19
N ALA A 120 6.19 -10.89 -13.95
CA ALA A 120 6.03 -10.03 -12.78
C ALA A 120 5.50 -10.72 -11.50
N ALA A 121 5.14 -12.00 -11.56
CA ALA A 121 4.78 -12.77 -10.36
C ALA A 121 5.97 -12.84 -9.37
N ASP A 122 7.17 -13.06 -9.90
CA ASP A 122 8.41 -13.08 -9.12
C ASP A 122 8.72 -11.70 -8.55
N LEU A 123 8.33 -10.63 -9.25
CA LEU A 123 8.59 -9.23 -8.88
C LEU A 123 7.67 -8.82 -7.73
N VAL A 124 6.44 -9.33 -7.74
CA VAL A 124 5.49 -9.23 -6.63
C VAL A 124 6.00 -9.98 -5.40
N VAL A 125 6.56 -11.18 -5.58
CA VAL A 125 7.13 -11.98 -4.49
C VAL A 125 8.37 -11.28 -3.90
N ALA A 126 9.27 -10.78 -4.75
CA ALA A 126 10.47 -10.04 -4.33
C ALA A 126 10.12 -8.77 -3.55
N GLY A 127 9.15 -7.98 -4.02
CA GLY A 127 8.67 -6.81 -3.30
C GLY A 127 8.03 -7.15 -1.97
N ALA A 128 7.19 -8.18 -1.92
CA ALA A 128 6.55 -8.62 -0.68
C ALA A 128 7.59 -9.13 0.34
N ALA A 129 8.61 -9.87 -0.10
CA ALA A 129 9.69 -10.35 0.75
C ALA A 129 10.55 -9.20 1.27
N ALA A 130 10.94 -8.26 0.42
CA ALA A 130 11.70 -7.08 0.82
C ALA A 130 10.97 -6.22 1.87
N ILE A 131 9.67 -6.01 1.70
CA ILE A 131 8.83 -5.28 2.67
C ILE A 131 8.73 -6.05 3.99
N ALA A 132 8.59 -7.38 3.94
CA ALA A 132 8.54 -8.21 5.14
C ALA A 132 9.86 -8.11 5.93
N VAL A 133 11.00 -8.26 5.25
CA VAL A 133 12.32 -8.13 5.87
C VAL A 133 12.54 -6.73 6.43
N ALA A 134 12.21 -5.69 5.66
CA ALA A 134 12.27 -4.30 6.12
C ALA A 134 11.37 -4.05 7.35
N GLY A 135 10.19 -4.68 7.40
CA GLY A 135 9.26 -4.59 8.53
C GLY A 135 9.83 -5.20 9.81
N VAL A 136 10.46 -6.38 9.72
CA VAL A 136 11.13 -6.99 10.88
C VAL A 136 12.33 -6.14 11.29
N ALA A 137 13.16 -5.73 10.33
CA ALA A 137 14.32 -4.86 10.50
C ALA A 137 13.98 -3.54 11.23
N ALA A 138 12.84 -2.95 10.91
CA ALA A 138 12.37 -1.70 11.49
C ALA A 138 12.04 -1.80 13.00
N ALA A 139 11.96 -3.02 13.55
CA ALA A 139 11.63 -3.29 14.96
C ALA A 139 12.81 -3.82 15.79
N PHE A 140 14.02 -3.97 15.22
CA PHE A 140 15.13 -4.65 15.91
C PHE A 140 15.74 -3.87 17.08
N THR A 141 15.91 -2.55 16.96
CA THR A 141 16.62 -1.73 17.95
C THR A 141 15.68 -0.68 18.57
N ARG A 142 16.08 -0.11 19.72
CA ARG A 142 15.40 1.04 20.34
C ARG A 142 15.69 2.37 19.64
N ARG A 143 16.64 2.42 18.70
CA ARG A 143 17.07 3.65 18.01
C ARG A 143 16.39 3.74 16.64
N PRO A 144 15.48 4.70 16.41
CA PRO A 144 14.68 4.78 15.16
C PRO A 144 15.57 4.95 13.92
N THR A 145 16.58 5.82 13.98
CA THR A 145 17.52 6.05 12.87
C THR A 145 18.29 4.79 12.47
N VAL A 146 18.69 3.97 13.44
CA VAL A 146 19.42 2.71 13.17
C VAL A 146 18.49 1.70 12.52
N ASN A 147 17.26 1.58 13.03
CA ASN A 147 16.24 0.70 12.43
C ASN A 147 15.92 1.10 10.99
N GLY A 148 15.83 2.41 10.71
CA GLY A 148 15.60 2.92 9.36
C GLY A 148 16.70 2.50 8.38
N ILE A 149 17.97 2.66 8.78
CA ILE A 149 19.12 2.25 7.95
C ILE A 149 19.13 0.73 7.75
N ILE A 150 18.96 -0.06 8.81
CA ILE A 150 18.95 -1.52 8.73
C ILE A 150 17.80 -2.01 7.84
N ALA A 151 16.60 -1.45 7.99
CA ALA A 151 15.45 -1.80 7.16
C ALA A 151 15.69 -1.49 5.68
N LEU A 152 16.33 -0.34 5.38
CA LEU A 152 16.67 0.04 4.02
C LEU A 152 17.71 -0.92 3.42
N VAL A 153 18.78 -1.20 4.15
CA VAL A 153 19.86 -2.11 3.70
C VAL A 153 19.34 -3.52 3.50
N LEU A 154 18.65 -4.09 4.50
CA LEU A 154 18.15 -5.46 4.43
C LEU A 154 17.03 -5.62 3.40
N GLY A 155 16.11 -4.66 3.27
CA GLY A 155 15.06 -4.69 2.25
C GLY A 155 15.64 -4.59 0.83
N THR A 156 16.63 -3.72 0.63
CA THR A 156 17.35 -3.60 -0.65
C THR A 156 18.13 -4.87 -0.97
N ALA A 157 18.88 -5.42 -0.01
CA ALA A 157 19.64 -6.65 -0.18
C ALA A 157 18.73 -7.85 -0.47
N THR A 158 17.56 -7.93 0.17
CA THR A 158 16.56 -8.97 -0.09
C THR A 158 16.01 -8.86 -1.52
N GLY A 159 15.66 -7.65 -1.96
CA GLY A 159 15.21 -7.42 -3.32
C GLY A 159 16.28 -7.76 -4.36
N ALA A 160 17.52 -7.32 -4.15
CA ALA A 160 18.65 -7.61 -5.04
C ALA A 160 18.98 -9.12 -5.07
N GLY A 161 18.98 -9.78 -3.92
CA GLY A 161 19.24 -11.21 -3.80
C GLY A 161 18.17 -12.06 -4.50
N LEU A 162 16.90 -11.69 -4.37
CA LEU A 162 15.82 -12.36 -5.11
C LEU A 162 15.89 -12.06 -6.62
N GLY A 163 16.35 -10.87 -7.01
CA GLY A 163 16.66 -10.56 -8.41
C GLY A 163 17.82 -11.36 -9.00
N HIS A 164 18.65 -12.01 -8.19
CA HIS A 164 19.64 -12.99 -8.66
C HIS A 164 19.10 -14.43 -8.67
N LEU A 165 18.06 -14.71 -7.88
CA LEU A 165 17.45 -16.03 -7.77
C LEU A 165 16.39 -16.28 -8.86
N PHE A 166 15.75 -15.21 -9.33
CA PHE A 166 14.73 -15.26 -10.37
C PHE A 166 15.31 -14.82 -11.72
N ASP A 167 15.42 -15.76 -12.67
CA ASP A 167 15.89 -15.49 -14.04
C ASP A 167 14.97 -14.53 -14.82
N SER A 168 13.75 -14.32 -14.33
CA SER A 168 12.74 -13.42 -14.91
C SER A 168 12.97 -11.94 -14.57
N ILE A 169 13.86 -11.63 -13.62
CA ILE A 169 14.08 -10.27 -13.09
C ILE A 169 15.56 -9.91 -13.16
N SER A 170 15.88 -8.69 -13.60
CA SER A 170 17.25 -8.20 -13.48
C SER A 170 17.60 -7.87 -12.03
N TRP A 171 18.84 -8.13 -11.61
CA TRP A 171 19.33 -7.76 -10.26
C TRP A 171 19.03 -6.29 -9.92
N ALA A 172 19.16 -5.38 -10.91
CA ALA A 172 18.84 -3.97 -10.78
C ALA A 172 17.35 -3.72 -10.50
N GLY A 173 16.48 -4.52 -11.11
CA GLY A 173 15.04 -4.45 -10.86
C GLY A 173 14.63 -4.95 -9.49
N GLY A 174 15.21 -6.07 -9.04
CA GLY A 174 15.04 -6.56 -7.68
C GLY A 174 15.52 -5.54 -6.64
N ALA A 175 16.68 -4.92 -6.86
CA ALA A 175 17.23 -3.89 -5.97
C ALA A 175 16.33 -2.66 -5.88
N LEU A 176 15.81 -2.15 -7.01
CA LEU A 176 14.89 -1.02 -7.04
C LEU A 176 13.59 -1.31 -6.27
N VAL A 177 12.98 -2.48 -6.52
CA VAL A 177 11.80 -2.92 -5.78
C VAL A 177 12.08 -3.01 -4.27
N GLY A 178 13.25 -3.52 -3.90
CA GLY A 178 13.70 -3.63 -2.52
C GLY A 178 13.87 -2.26 -1.85
N ILE A 179 14.57 -1.32 -2.49
CA ILE A 179 14.76 0.06 -1.99
C ILE A 179 13.41 0.71 -1.74
N VAL A 180 12.51 0.60 -2.71
CA VAL A 180 11.27 1.35 -2.65
C VAL A 180 10.28 0.72 -1.65
N GLY A 181 10.24 -0.61 -1.55
CA GLY A 181 9.51 -1.31 -0.50
C GLY A 181 10.03 -0.95 0.88
N ALA A 182 11.35 -0.94 1.07
CA ALA A 182 11.97 -0.58 2.35
C ALA A 182 11.74 0.88 2.73
N ALA A 183 11.87 1.82 1.79
CA ALA A 183 11.58 3.23 2.01
C ALA A 183 10.13 3.46 2.45
N SER A 184 9.18 2.72 1.87
CA SER A 184 7.77 2.76 2.27
C SER A 184 7.58 2.30 3.72
N VAL A 185 8.24 1.22 4.13
CA VAL A 185 8.21 0.75 5.53
C VAL A 185 8.84 1.75 6.48
N VAL A 186 10.04 2.25 6.17
CA VAL A 186 10.77 3.20 7.01
C VAL A 186 9.96 4.48 7.22
N THR A 187 9.43 5.06 6.15
CA THR A 187 8.64 6.29 6.24
C THR A 187 7.38 6.11 7.09
N VAL A 188 6.63 5.03 6.90
CA VAL A 188 5.43 4.76 7.71
C VAL A 188 5.79 4.49 9.17
N THR A 189 6.88 3.78 9.43
CA THR A 189 7.32 3.47 10.81
C THR A 189 7.77 4.74 11.53
N GLU A 190 8.52 5.62 10.86
CA GLU A 190 8.93 6.93 11.39
C GLU A 190 7.75 7.88 11.62
N LEU A 191 6.70 7.79 10.80
CA LEU A 191 5.44 8.50 11.03
C LEU A 191 4.71 7.94 12.27
N ALA A 192 4.66 6.61 12.40
CA ALA A 192 3.98 5.94 13.51
C ALA A 192 4.65 6.18 14.87
N THR A 193 5.97 6.36 14.92
CA THR A 193 6.71 6.66 16.16
C THR A 193 6.50 8.08 16.66
N ARG A 194 6.10 9.03 15.78
CA ARG A 194 5.81 10.42 16.15
C ARG A 194 4.41 10.61 16.73
N GLU A 195 3.52 9.65 16.48
CA GLU A 195 2.14 9.68 16.98
C GLU A 195 1.98 8.84 18.26
N PRO A 196 1.06 9.19 19.16
CA PRO A 196 0.78 8.39 20.35
C PRO A 196 0.37 6.97 19.97
N ALA A 197 0.94 5.98 20.67
CA ALA A 197 0.73 4.56 20.38
C ALA A 197 -0.77 4.23 20.19
N PRO A 198 -1.13 3.45 19.15
CA PRO A 198 -2.52 3.11 18.88
C PRO A 198 -3.14 2.35 20.06
N ARG A 199 -4.23 2.88 20.62
CA ARG A 199 -4.95 2.24 21.76
C ARG A 199 -5.75 1.00 21.37
N HIS A 200 -5.85 0.68 20.08
CA HIS A 200 -6.71 -0.39 19.57
C HIS A 200 -5.96 -1.29 18.59
N ALA A 201 -6.11 -2.61 18.74
CA ALA A 201 -5.45 -3.62 17.90
C ALA A 201 -5.70 -3.40 16.38
N LEU A 202 -6.91 -3.01 15.99
CA LEU A 202 -7.23 -2.72 14.59
C LEU A 202 -6.49 -1.51 14.02
N ALA A 203 -6.17 -0.52 14.85
CA ALA A 203 -5.36 0.62 14.42
C ALA A 203 -3.88 0.23 14.26
N ALA A 204 -3.37 -0.64 15.15
CA ALA A 204 -2.03 -1.20 15.02
C ALA A 204 -1.88 -2.06 13.75
N ILE A 205 -2.87 -2.92 13.47
CA ILE A 205 -2.91 -3.75 12.26
C ILE A 205 -2.97 -2.88 11.00
N ALA A 206 -3.82 -1.85 10.97
CA ALA A 206 -3.90 -0.95 9.82
C ALA A 206 -2.59 -0.18 9.58
N SER A 207 -1.92 0.28 10.64
CA SER A 207 -0.60 0.91 10.53
C SER A 207 0.44 -0.03 9.90
N GLY A 208 0.47 -1.30 10.31
CA GLY A 208 1.37 -2.32 9.74
C GLY A 208 1.06 -2.69 8.28
N ILE A 209 -0.20 -2.65 7.86
CA ILE A 209 -0.62 -2.97 6.49
C ILE A 209 -0.39 -1.80 5.53
N THR A 210 -0.39 -0.56 6.03
CA THR A 210 -0.22 0.66 5.24
C THR A 210 0.99 0.65 4.29
N PRO A 211 2.23 0.33 4.73
CA PRO A 211 3.38 0.33 3.83
C PRO A 211 3.27 -0.73 2.75
N VAL A 212 2.60 -1.86 3.02
CA VAL A 212 2.35 -2.93 2.03
C VAL A 212 1.41 -2.44 0.94
N LEU A 213 0.33 -1.75 1.30
CA LEU A 213 -0.63 -1.22 0.33
C LEU A 213 -0.03 -0.07 -0.50
N ALA A 214 0.73 0.82 0.13
CA ALA A 214 1.40 1.94 -0.53
C ALA A 214 2.47 1.48 -1.54
N ALA A 215 3.23 0.44 -1.21
CA ALA A 215 4.28 -0.08 -2.07
C ALA A 215 3.78 -0.66 -3.41
N GLY A 216 2.49 -1.00 -3.53
CA GLY A 216 1.95 -1.63 -4.74
C GLY A 216 2.15 -0.82 -6.03
N VAL A 217 1.97 0.50 -5.95
CA VAL A 217 2.19 1.41 -7.09
C VAL A 217 3.66 1.42 -7.50
N LEU A 218 4.54 1.38 -6.51
CA LEU A 218 5.97 1.46 -6.72
C LEU A 218 6.50 0.17 -7.34
N VAL A 219 6.02 -0.98 -6.87
CA VAL A 219 6.32 -2.30 -7.45
C VAL A 219 5.82 -2.38 -8.90
N TYR A 220 4.61 -1.87 -9.18
CA TYR A 220 4.10 -1.81 -10.55
C TYR A 220 4.98 -0.93 -11.45
N LEU A 221 5.37 0.26 -10.98
CA LEU A 221 6.22 1.18 -11.74
C LEU A 221 7.59 0.57 -12.01
N SER A 222 8.20 -0.09 -11.01
CA SER A 222 9.45 -0.83 -11.20
C SER A 222 9.28 -1.94 -12.23
N GLY A 223 8.25 -2.79 -12.11
CA GLY A 223 7.98 -3.85 -13.08
C GLY A 223 7.84 -3.31 -14.51
N ARG A 224 7.09 -2.22 -14.70
CA ARG A 224 6.90 -1.62 -16.02
C ARG A 224 8.17 -0.98 -16.58
N LEU A 225 8.93 -0.24 -15.76
CA LEU A 225 10.15 0.44 -16.22
C LEU A 225 11.28 -0.53 -16.59
N LEU A 226 11.25 -1.75 -16.05
CA LEU A 226 12.32 -2.73 -16.19
C LEU A 226 11.97 -3.90 -17.13
N VAL A 227 10.67 -4.21 -17.26
CA VAL A 227 10.18 -5.34 -18.07
C VAL A 227 9.47 -4.85 -19.35
N GLY A 228 8.95 -3.61 -19.37
CA GLY A 228 8.16 -3.03 -20.47
C GLY A 228 6.67 -3.01 -20.18
#